data_AF-A1RQU7-F1
#
_entry.id   AF-A1RQU7-F1
#
_cell.length_a   1.000
_cell.length_b   1.000
_cell.length_c   1.000
_cell.angle_alpha   90.00
_cell.angle_beta   90.00
_cell.angle_gamma   90.00
#
_symmetry.space_group_name_H-M   'P 1'
#
loop_
_entity.id
_entity.type
_entity.pdbx_description
1 polymer ?
#
loop_
_entity_poly.entity_id
_entity_poly.type
_entity_poly.pdbx_seq_one_letter_code
_entity_poly.pdbx_strand_id
1 'polypeptide(L)'
;MRVFVVSVWGYPPAWKRARYVAEELGGRAFGGRSARFVGCTSAGSLLKYLTGLDVDLLVVGSDSVVNPREGGDLRRRAVEQYMKWAEELGVKARVISVPGMGLYYGWKFEGTPEAIFVDVFKAVWEGAEGASFIFLDLTHGLNFVIVSALYAVVAAAIGRGMENRLVLVNSEPYPADVEEKTCISSVRPPRVETTPELKILDVSGLQTVLQRVREVSALRNLTAVGKARCTRFGRMIWLMSNGAAALGFPGAIYDGWEPTFGLPEQPPRLMESRPVLENHVVRYEHQRAEVVVDVVMYQVWKELGHIFSGEAAASLVDYLAAVAREYERRGAIYISEVLKTATQEVALLQKVVATMYGLDAVVWPELWLAVWRHKEEVLKHLEDKSYVDVLSESLAEAKKEVEEERRRLAERGVDQRTARNFLAHGGLSPAFIKRLELKNGKIARVVYDGGLVEKLVKYLEGRVPAC
;
A
#
# COMPACT_ATOMS: atom_id res chain seq x y z
N MET A 1 -1.85 -13.87 -20.72
CA MET A 1 -1.03 -13.42 -19.56
C MET A 1 -0.33 -12.14 -19.99
N ARG A 2 -0.51 -11.05 -19.22
CA ARG A 2 0.13 -9.76 -19.51
C ARG A 2 1.43 -9.63 -18.73
N VAL A 3 2.50 -9.19 -19.38
CA VAL A 3 3.84 -9.00 -18.80
C VAL A 3 4.26 -7.56 -19.01
N PHE A 4 4.66 -6.89 -17.93
CA PHE A 4 5.17 -5.52 -17.99
C PHE A 4 6.70 -5.55 -17.92
N VAL A 5 7.37 -5.09 -18.98
CA VAL A 5 8.83 -5.06 -19.06
C VAL A 5 9.31 -3.62 -18.86
N VAL A 6 10.23 -3.43 -17.94
CA VAL A 6 10.89 -2.15 -17.68
C VAL A 6 12.36 -2.31 -18.08
N SER A 7 12.84 -1.53 -19.04
CA SER A 7 14.22 -1.57 -19.51
C SER A 7 14.88 -0.22 -19.29
N VAL A 8 15.98 -0.20 -18.54
CA VAL A 8 16.72 1.01 -18.21
C VAL A 8 17.79 1.28 -19.26
N TRP A 9 17.72 2.43 -19.92
CA TRP A 9 18.56 2.78 -21.05
C TRP A 9 19.47 3.95 -20.70
N GLY A 10 20.76 3.82 -20.99
CA GLY A 10 21.73 4.90 -21.01
C GLY A 10 21.76 5.57 -22.38
N TYR A 11 22.81 5.31 -23.16
CA TYR A 11 22.98 5.91 -24.47
C TYR A 11 23.01 4.85 -25.59
N PRO A 12 21.85 4.52 -26.19
CA PRO A 12 21.72 3.52 -27.25
C PRO A 12 22.73 3.60 -28.40
N PRO A 13 23.14 4.80 -28.87
CA PRO A 13 24.10 4.86 -29.96
C PRO A 13 25.51 4.35 -29.66
N ALA A 14 25.87 4.19 -28.38
CA ALA A 14 27.14 3.56 -28.01
C ALA A 14 27.07 2.02 -27.96
N TRP A 15 25.88 1.42 -28.09
CA TRP A 15 25.72 -0.02 -27.94
C TRP A 15 26.19 -0.76 -29.19
N LYS A 16 26.97 -1.81 -28.94
CA LYS A 16 27.49 -2.72 -29.96
C LYS A 16 26.55 -3.89 -30.20
N ARG A 17 26.59 -4.44 -31.40
CA ARG A 17 25.82 -5.64 -31.74
C ARG A 17 26.35 -6.84 -30.95
N ALA A 18 25.45 -7.58 -30.31
CA ALA A 18 25.75 -8.79 -29.55
C ALA A 18 24.76 -9.91 -29.88
N ARG A 19 25.18 -11.15 -29.57
CA ARG A 19 24.27 -12.30 -29.50
C ARG A 19 23.83 -12.50 -28.06
N TYR A 20 22.56 -12.21 -27.79
CA TYR A 20 21.91 -12.44 -26.50
C TYR A 20 21.26 -13.82 -26.46
N VAL A 21 21.33 -14.45 -25.30
CA VAL A 21 20.65 -15.70 -24.97
C VAL A 21 19.84 -15.45 -23.70
N ALA A 22 18.54 -15.75 -23.75
CA ALA A 22 17.64 -15.67 -22.60
C ALA A 22 17.07 -17.06 -22.36
N GLU A 23 17.42 -17.69 -21.24
CA GLU A 23 17.05 -19.05 -20.87
C GLU A 23 16.59 -19.06 -19.41
N GLU A 24 15.52 -19.81 -19.12
CA GLU A 24 15.01 -20.07 -17.76
C GLU A 24 14.68 -18.84 -16.89
N LEU A 25 14.48 -17.66 -17.50
CA LEU A 25 14.11 -16.45 -16.79
C LEU A 25 12.70 -16.57 -16.17
N GLY A 26 12.56 -16.22 -14.89
CA GLY A 26 11.28 -16.25 -14.18
C GLY A 26 10.85 -17.64 -13.67
N GLY A 27 11.74 -18.63 -13.74
CA GLY A 27 11.55 -19.95 -13.13
C GLY A 27 10.35 -20.71 -13.70
N ARG A 28 9.62 -21.42 -12.83
CA ARG A 28 8.51 -22.32 -13.23
C ARG A 28 7.43 -21.67 -14.08
N ALA A 29 7.13 -20.38 -13.86
CA ALA A 29 6.09 -19.67 -14.61
C ALA A 29 6.40 -19.51 -16.11
N PHE A 30 7.67 -19.61 -16.48
CA PHE A 30 8.16 -19.47 -17.85
C PHE A 30 9.00 -20.68 -18.28
N GLY A 31 8.88 -21.80 -17.57
CA GLY A 31 9.68 -23.01 -17.80
C GLY A 31 9.60 -23.50 -19.24
N GLY A 32 10.73 -23.97 -19.76
CA GLY A 32 10.85 -24.48 -21.14
C GLY A 32 10.96 -23.40 -22.22
N ARG A 33 11.00 -22.12 -21.85
CA ARG A 33 11.26 -21.02 -22.79
C ARG A 33 12.76 -20.77 -22.95
N SER A 34 13.17 -20.49 -24.19
CA SER A 34 14.49 -19.98 -24.52
C SER A 34 14.40 -19.07 -25.75
N ALA A 35 15.27 -18.08 -25.82
CA ALA A 35 15.39 -17.23 -26.99
C ALA A 35 16.83 -16.85 -27.27
N ARG A 36 17.17 -16.81 -28.55
CA ARG A 36 18.42 -16.25 -29.06
C ARG A 36 18.12 -15.05 -29.93
N PHE A 37 18.79 -13.94 -29.68
CA PHE A 37 18.58 -12.69 -30.38
C PHE A 37 19.94 -12.07 -30.74
N VAL A 38 20.06 -11.51 -31.94
CA VAL A 38 21.27 -10.80 -32.37
C VAL A 38 20.87 -9.36 -32.67
N GLY A 39 21.41 -8.42 -31.91
CA GLY A 39 21.08 -7.00 -32.01
C GLY A 39 21.87 -6.17 -30.99
N CYS A 40 21.54 -4.89 -30.83
CA CYS A 40 22.26 -4.01 -29.90
C CYS A 40 21.54 -3.78 -28.55
N THR A 41 20.46 -4.52 -28.27
CA THR A 41 19.69 -4.34 -27.03
C THR A 41 19.24 -5.67 -26.44
N SER A 42 19.37 -5.79 -25.12
CA SER A 42 18.84 -6.89 -24.31
C SER A 42 17.31 -6.93 -24.33
N ALA A 43 16.66 -5.78 -24.45
CA ALA A 43 15.20 -5.68 -24.53
C ALA A 43 14.64 -6.47 -25.72
N GLY A 44 15.33 -6.44 -26.87
CA GLY A 44 14.95 -7.24 -28.05
C GLY A 44 15.01 -8.75 -27.78
N SER A 45 16.00 -9.20 -26.99
CA SER A 45 16.09 -10.60 -26.54
C SER A 45 14.93 -10.97 -25.62
N LEU A 46 14.59 -10.09 -24.67
CA LEU A 46 13.47 -10.31 -23.75
C LEU A 46 12.12 -10.35 -24.46
N LEU A 47 11.87 -9.45 -25.41
CA LEU A 47 10.63 -9.48 -26.22
C LEU A 47 10.53 -10.79 -27.01
N LYS A 48 11.65 -11.28 -27.56
CA LYS A 48 11.68 -12.58 -28.23
C LYS A 48 11.42 -13.74 -27.26
N TYR A 49 12.01 -13.71 -26.06
CA TYR A 49 11.75 -14.70 -25.00
C TYR A 49 10.27 -14.73 -24.57
N LEU A 50 9.64 -13.56 -24.51
CA LEU A 50 8.25 -13.38 -24.12
C LEU A 50 7.26 -13.47 -25.29
N THR A 51 7.70 -13.91 -26.48
CA THR A 51 6.82 -14.05 -27.65
C THR A 51 5.61 -14.95 -27.33
N GLY A 52 4.46 -14.57 -27.88
CA GLY A 52 3.16 -15.21 -27.62
C GLY A 52 2.47 -14.76 -26.33
N LEU A 53 3.05 -13.80 -25.60
CA LEU A 53 2.43 -13.13 -24.46
C LEU A 53 2.02 -11.71 -24.82
N ASP A 54 1.13 -11.13 -24.02
CA ASP A 54 0.80 -9.72 -24.09
C ASP A 54 1.88 -8.92 -23.33
N VAL A 55 2.77 -8.25 -24.06
CA VAL A 55 3.98 -7.64 -23.51
C VAL A 55 3.96 -6.13 -23.73
N ASP A 56 4.02 -5.39 -22.63
CA ASP A 56 4.16 -3.93 -22.64
C ASP A 56 5.57 -3.55 -22.20
N LEU A 57 6.33 -2.92 -23.10
CA LEU A 57 7.69 -2.43 -22.81
C LEU A 57 7.66 -0.95 -22.41
N LEU A 58 8.23 -0.64 -21.25
CA LEU A 58 8.58 0.69 -20.78
C LEU A 58 10.10 0.86 -20.82
N VAL A 59 10.57 1.88 -21.54
CA VAL A 59 11.96 2.33 -21.53
C VAL A 59 12.10 3.50 -20.58
N VAL A 60 13.08 3.41 -19.68
CA VAL A 60 13.45 4.48 -18.74
C VAL A 60 14.77 5.08 -19.20
N GLY A 61 14.75 6.33 -19.64
CA GLY A 61 15.94 7.03 -20.15
C GLY A 61 16.16 8.39 -19.50
N SER A 62 17.39 8.85 -19.39
CA SER A 62 17.69 10.18 -18.82
C SER A 62 17.47 11.31 -19.84
N ASP A 63 16.95 12.47 -19.41
CA ASP A 63 16.84 13.68 -20.27
C ASP A 63 18.17 14.30 -20.67
N SER A 64 19.29 13.89 -20.05
CA SER A 64 20.63 14.38 -20.40
C SER A 64 21.09 14.00 -21.81
N VAL A 65 20.32 13.19 -22.54
CA VAL A 65 20.63 12.80 -23.91
C VAL A 65 20.38 13.89 -24.94
N VAL A 66 19.60 14.93 -24.61
CA VAL A 66 19.32 16.06 -25.50
C VAL A 66 19.93 17.36 -24.98
N ASN A 67 20.25 18.28 -25.89
CA ASN A 67 20.85 19.57 -25.53
C ASN A 67 19.77 20.55 -25.01
N PRO A 68 19.91 21.11 -23.79
CA PRO A 68 18.95 22.09 -23.27
C PRO A 68 18.83 23.37 -24.09
N ARG A 69 19.86 23.75 -24.86
CA ARG A 69 19.88 25.00 -25.67
C ARG A 69 18.93 25.00 -26.86
N GLU A 70 18.50 23.83 -27.32
CA GLU A 70 17.63 23.69 -28.50
C GLU A 70 16.18 24.15 -28.24
N GLY A 71 15.87 24.61 -27.02
CA GLY A 71 14.56 25.15 -26.66
C GLY A 71 13.49 24.06 -26.51
N GLY A 72 12.24 24.49 -26.29
CA GLY A 72 11.09 23.60 -26.09
C GLY A 72 11.14 22.79 -24.79
N ASP A 73 10.25 21.79 -24.69
CA ASP A 73 10.17 20.89 -23.54
C ASP A 73 11.29 19.84 -23.58
N LEU A 74 12.23 19.94 -22.64
CA LEU A 74 13.39 19.05 -22.50
C LEU A 74 12.99 17.57 -22.38
N ARG A 75 11.99 17.28 -21.54
CA ARG A 75 11.51 15.91 -21.27
C ARG A 75 10.91 15.31 -22.52
N ARG A 76 10.06 16.09 -23.19
CA ARG A 76 9.41 15.65 -24.43
C ARG A 76 10.44 15.32 -25.52
N ARG A 77 11.43 16.20 -25.72
CA ARG A 77 12.50 15.94 -26.72
C ARG A 77 13.33 14.69 -26.37
N ALA A 78 13.65 14.49 -25.09
CA ALA A 78 14.32 13.27 -24.67
C ALA A 78 13.48 12.01 -24.96
N VAL A 79 12.18 12.04 -24.63
CA VAL A 79 11.24 10.96 -24.94
C VAL A 79 11.21 10.67 -26.44
N GLU A 80 11.06 11.70 -27.28
CA GLU A 80 11.07 11.58 -28.75
C GLU A 80 12.39 10.97 -29.26
N GLN A 81 13.53 11.35 -28.68
CA GLN A 81 14.84 10.80 -29.04
C GLN A 81 14.98 9.31 -28.70
N TYR A 82 14.53 8.89 -27.51
CA TYR A 82 14.52 7.46 -27.15
C TYR A 82 13.52 6.65 -27.97
N MET A 83 12.36 7.22 -28.31
CA MET A 83 11.39 6.58 -29.20
C MET A 83 12.00 6.32 -30.58
N LYS A 84 12.74 7.29 -31.13
CA LYS A 84 13.48 7.13 -32.39
C LYS A 84 14.52 5.99 -32.28
N TRP A 85 15.30 5.95 -31.20
CA TRP A 85 16.25 4.86 -31.00
C TRP A 85 15.58 3.50 -30.81
N ALA A 86 14.43 3.45 -30.15
CA ALA A 86 13.64 2.23 -30.00
C ALA A 86 13.19 1.69 -31.37
N GLU A 87 12.70 2.58 -32.25
CA GLU A 87 12.33 2.24 -33.62
C GLU A 87 13.53 1.72 -34.43
N GLU A 88 14.67 2.41 -34.38
CA GLU A 88 15.92 1.97 -35.04
C GLU A 88 16.43 0.61 -34.53
N LEU A 89 16.16 0.28 -33.26
CA LEU A 89 16.46 -1.02 -32.65
C LEU A 89 15.38 -2.08 -32.91
N GLY A 90 14.30 -1.73 -33.61
CA GLY A 90 13.20 -2.64 -33.94
C GLY A 90 12.34 -3.03 -32.75
N VAL A 91 12.24 -2.17 -31.72
CA VAL A 91 11.42 -2.42 -30.53
C VAL A 91 10.33 -1.36 -30.38
N LYS A 92 9.10 -1.81 -30.12
CA LYS A 92 7.98 -0.93 -29.78
C LYS A 92 7.94 -0.74 -28.27
N ALA A 93 8.11 0.50 -27.81
CA ALA A 93 8.15 0.83 -26.39
C ALA A 93 7.31 2.07 -26.07
N ARG A 94 6.84 2.16 -24.82
CA ARG A 94 6.55 3.44 -24.17
C ARG A 94 7.84 3.94 -23.55
N VAL A 95 8.05 5.25 -23.52
CA VAL A 95 9.26 5.86 -22.96
C VAL A 95 8.87 6.86 -21.89
N ILE A 96 9.62 6.87 -20.79
CA ILE A 96 9.67 8.00 -19.87
C ILE A 96 11.07 8.59 -19.84
N SER A 97 11.13 9.89 -19.59
CA SER A 97 12.38 10.60 -19.35
C SER A 97 12.53 10.94 -17.87
N VAL A 98 13.67 10.58 -17.28
CA VAL A 98 13.99 10.79 -15.85
C VAL A 98 15.18 11.74 -15.63
N PRO A 99 15.32 12.39 -14.46
CA PRO A 99 16.33 13.43 -14.25
C PRO A 99 17.74 12.99 -14.61
N GLY A 100 18.46 13.85 -15.33
CA GLY A 100 19.89 13.71 -15.58
C GLY A 100 20.72 14.12 -14.37
N MET A 101 21.92 13.56 -14.31
CA MET A 101 22.92 13.88 -13.29
C MET A 101 24.29 13.98 -13.94
N GLY A 102 24.97 15.11 -13.77
CA GLY A 102 26.30 15.36 -14.32
C GLY A 102 26.35 16.47 -15.37
N LEU A 103 27.46 16.56 -16.09
CA LEU A 103 27.72 17.63 -17.07
C LEU A 103 27.55 17.10 -18.50
N TYR A 104 26.58 17.64 -19.24
CA TYR A 104 26.28 17.25 -20.63
C TYR A 104 26.04 18.49 -21.48
N TYR A 105 26.60 18.54 -22.69
CA TYR A 105 26.46 19.70 -23.59
C TYR A 105 26.86 21.05 -22.96
N GLY A 106 27.73 21.03 -21.95
CA GLY A 106 28.10 22.23 -21.16
C GLY A 106 27.03 22.69 -20.15
N TRP A 107 26.03 21.87 -19.86
CA TRP A 107 24.99 22.09 -18.83
C TRP A 107 25.15 21.14 -17.66
N LYS A 108 25.03 21.68 -16.44
CA LYS A 108 25.04 20.87 -15.21
C LYS A 108 23.62 20.39 -14.89
N PHE A 109 23.41 19.09 -14.90
CA PHE A 109 22.16 18.46 -14.50
C PHE A 109 22.23 18.06 -13.02
N GLU A 110 21.35 18.65 -12.20
CA GLU A 110 21.28 18.47 -10.74
C GLU A 110 20.08 17.58 -10.35
N GLY A 111 19.91 16.44 -11.02
CA GLY A 111 18.97 15.41 -10.62
C GLY A 111 19.36 14.71 -9.32
N THR A 112 18.42 13.96 -8.74
CA THR A 112 18.63 13.17 -7.52
C THR A 112 18.12 11.73 -7.73
N PRO A 113 18.70 10.74 -7.02
CA PRO A 113 18.17 9.37 -7.02
C PRO A 113 16.69 9.30 -6.65
N GLU A 114 16.22 10.14 -5.73
CA GLU A 114 14.82 10.24 -5.29
C GLU A 114 13.88 10.73 -6.39
N ALA A 115 14.29 11.75 -7.16
CA ALA A 115 13.49 12.26 -8.26
C ALA A 115 13.32 11.19 -9.36
N ILE A 116 14.40 10.49 -9.71
CA ILE A 116 14.35 9.36 -10.64
C ILE A 116 13.44 8.25 -10.09
N PHE A 117 13.58 7.92 -8.80
CA PHE A 117 12.79 6.88 -8.15
C PHE A 117 11.28 7.17 -8.23
N VAL A 118 10.83 8.39 -7.95
CA VAL A 118 9.40 8.75 -8.00
C VAL A 118 8.85 8.68 -9.42
N ASP A 119 9.59 9.21 -10.41
CA ASP A 119 9.17 9.18 -11.81
C ASP A 119 9.03 7.74 -12.34
N VAL A 120 10.03 6.89 -12.06
CA VAL A 120 9.99 5.48 -12.43
C VAL A 120 8.88 4.76 -11.68
N PHE A 121 8.73 5.00 -10.38
CA PHE A 121 7.69 4.36 -9.58
C PHE A 121 6.32 4.66 -10.16
N LYS A 122 6.01 5.92 -10.48
CA LYS A 122 4.74 6.31 -11.09
C LYS A 122 4.49 5.56 -12.40
N ALA A 123 5.44 5.60 -13.33
CA ALA A 123 5.28 4.97 -14.64
C ALA A 123 5.11 3.45 -14.56
N VAL A 124 5.80 2.80 -13.63
CA VAL A 124 5.67 1.35 -13.37
C VAL A 124 4.37 1.05 -12.64
N TRP A 125 3.99 1.87 -11.66
CA TRP A 125 2.77 1.72 -10.89
C TRP A 125 1.54 1.76 -11.77
N GLU A 126 1.46 2.75 -12.67
CA GLU A 126 0.37 2.90 -13.65
C GLU A 126 0.48 1.85 -14.75
N GLY A 127 1.70 1.64 -15.29
CA GLY A 127 1.93 0.71 -16.41
C GLY A 127 1.68 -0.75 -16.08
N ALA A 128 1.98 -1.19 -14.85
CA ALA A 128 1.84 -2.57 -14.41
C ALA A 128 0.40 -2.92 -13.94
N GLU A 129 -0.55 -2.00 -13.99
CA GLU A 129 -1.94 -2.28 -13.58
C GLU A 129 -2.54 -3.42 -14.42
N GLY A 130 -2.89 -4.55 -13.80
CA GLY A 130 -3.39 -5.75 -14.48
C GLY A 130 -2.30 -6.67 -15.07
N ALA A 131 -1.01 -6.34 -14.89
CA ALA A 131 0.08 -7.23 -15.28
C ALA A 131 0.17 -8.45 -14.34
N SER A 132 0.57 -9.59 -14.90
CA SER A 132 0.80 -10.83 -14.16
C SER A 132 2.24 -10.92 -13.63
N PHE A 133 3.20 -10.40 -14.39
CA PHE A 133 4.63 -10.35 -14.06
C PHE A 133 5.23 -8.99 -14.42
N ILE A 134 6.27 -8.61 -13.69
CA ILE A 134 7.11 -7.46 -14.02
C ILE A 134 8.53 -7.99 -14.32
N PHE A 135 9.10 -7.61 -15.45
CA PHE A 135 10.51 -7.85 -15.76
C PHE A 135 11.26 -6.53 -15.69
N LEU A 136 12.40 -6.51 -15.02
CA LEU A 136 13.30 -5.36 -14.96
C LEU A 136 14.63 -5.71 -15.61
N ASP A 137 14.91 -5.08 -16.74
CA ASP A 137 16.17 -5.18 -17.48
C ASP A 137 17.10 -4.00 -17.12
N LEU A 138 18.22 -4.34 -16.47
CA LEU A 138 19.22 -3.40 -15.99
C LEU A 138 20.46 -3.31 -16.90
N THR A 139 20.47 -4.05 -18.01
CA THR A 139 21.66 -4.30 -18.83
C THR A 139 22.37 -3.04 -19.32
N HIS A 140 21.60 -2.04 -19.77
CA HIS A 140 22.14 -0.93 -20.55
C HIS A 140 21.99 0.44 -19.89
N GLY A 141 21.62 0.48 -18.61
CA GLY A 141 21.33 1.72 -17.91
C GLY A 141 22.58 2.47 -17.43
N LEU A 142 22.42 3.74 -17.08
CA LEU A 142 23.42 4.49 -16.32
C LEU A 142 23.33 4.08 -14.85
N ASN A 143 24.46 3.96 -14.15
CA ASN A 143 24.51 3.44 -12.77
C ASN A 143 23.48 4.07 -11.82
N PHE A 144 23.37 5.40 -11.79
CA PHE A 144 22.41 6.08 -10.91
C PHE A 144 20.95 5.85 -11.31
N VAL A 145 20.67 5.74 -12.62
CA VAL A 145 19.32 5.43 -13.12
C VAL A 145 18.95 3.98 -12.84
N ILE A 146 19.90 3.04 -13.04
CA ILE A 146 19.73 1.60 -12.75
C ILE A 146 19.31 1.43 -11.30
N VAL A 147 20.07 2.00 -10.36
CA VAL A 147 19.81 1.80 -8.94
C VAL A 147 18.46 2.42 -8.56
N SER A 148 18.18 3.68 -8.93
CA SER A 148 16.89 4.30 -8.65
C SER A 148 15.70 3.55 -9.27
N ALA A 149 15.84 3.08 -10.50
CA ALA A 149 14.81 2.30 -11.19
C ALA A 149 14.59 0.94 -10.52
N LEU A 150 15.65 0.26 -10.06
CA LEU A 150 15.55 -0.97 -9.30
C LEU A 150 14.72 -0.76 -8.03
N TYR A 151 15.06 0.23 -7.20
CA TYR A 151 14.28 0.53 -5.99
C TYR A 151 12.81 0.85 -6.33
N ALA A 152 12.57 1.65 -7.37
CA ALA A 152 11.23 2.06 -7.78
C ALA A 152 10.37 0.88 -8.25
N VAL A 153 10.93 0.01 -9.08
CA VAL A 153 10.24 -1.17 -9.62
C VAL A 153 9.98 -2.19 -8.52
N VAL A 154 10.94 -2.42 -7.62
CA VAL A 154 10.73 -3.30 -6.46
C VAL A 154 9.64 -2.74 -5.55
N ALA A 155 9.65 -1.43 -5.27
CA ALA A 155 8.61 -0.78 -4.48
C ALA A 155 7.23 -0.91 -5.14
N ALA A 156 7.13 -0.70 -6.46
CA ALA A 156 5.88 -0.89 -7.20
C ALA A 156 5.41 -2.35 -7.18
N ALA A 157 6.31 -3.31 -7.35
CA ALA A 157 6.00 -4.73 -7.29
C ALA A 157 5.50 -5.14 -5.89
N ILE A 158 6.18 -4.74 -4.81
CA ILE A 158 5.70 -4.97 -3.44
C ILE A 158 4.34 -4.31 -3.24
N GLY A 159 4.22 -3.04 -3.65
CA GLY A 159 3.00 -2.27 -3.52
C GLY A 159 1.83 -2.81 -4.33
N ARG A 160 2.05 -3.70 -5.31
CA ARG A 160 1.01 -4.41 -6.07
C ARG A 160 0.84 -5.88 -5.65
N GLY A 161 1.56 -6.37 -4.62
CA GLY A 161 1.54 -7.78 -4.23
C GLY A 161 2.15 -8.71 -5.29
N MET A 162 3.16 -8.20 -6.00
CA MET A 162 3.87 -8.83 -7.12
C MET A 162 5.36 -9.07 -6.84
N GLU A 163 5.84 -8.91 -5.60
CA GLU A 163 7.28 -9.08 -5.28
C GLU A 163 7.81 -10.46 -5.71
N ASN A 164 7.04 -11.53 -5.51
CA ASN A 164 7.38 -12.89 -5.96
C ASN A 164 7.18 -13.13 -7.47
N ARG A 165 6.72 -12.12 -8.21
CA ARG A 165 6.46 -12.12 -9.67
C ARG A 165 7.26 -11.02 -10.37
N LEU A 166 8.28 -10.50 -9.71
CA LEU A 166 9.29 -9.60 -10.26
C LEU A 166 10.49 -10.43 -10.72
N VAL A 167 10.89 -10.27 -11.97
CA VAL A 167 12.07 -10.92 -12.57
C VAL A 167 13.11 -9.86 -12.87
N LEU A 168 14.29 -9.96 -12.23
CA LEU A 168 15.41 -9.07 -12.49
C LEU A 168 16.32 -9.71 -13.56
N VAL A 169 16.72 -8.91 -14.56
CA VAL A 169 17.55 -9.34 -15.67
C VAL A 169 18.71 -8.38 -15.83
N ASN A 170 19.90 -8.94 -16.00
CA ASN A 170 21.10 -8.23 -16.39
C ASN A 170 21.93 -9.15 -17.28
N SER A 171 22.49 -8.64 -18.39
CA SER A 171 23.41 -9.45 -19.19
C SER A 171 24.81 -9.47 -18.59
N GLU A 172 25.61 -10.41 -19.05
CA GLU A 172 27.06 -10.34 -18.87
C GLU A 172 27.61 -9.07 -19.51
N PRO A 173 28.71 -8.51 -18.98
CA PRO A 173 29.36 -7.35 -19.57
C PRO A 173 29.80 -7.67 -21.00
N TYR A 174 29.75 -6.67 -21.87
CA TYR A 174 30.17 -6.83 -23.25
C TYR A 174 31.67 -7.19 -23.29
N PRO A 175 32.09 -8.25 -24.00
CA PRO A 175 33.49 -8.68 -24.06
C PRO A 175 34.40 -7.57 -24.58
N ALA A 176 35.51 -7.32 -23.88
CA ALA A 176 36.43 -6.21 -24.18
C ALA A 176 37.17 -6.37 -25.52
N ASP A 177 37.30 -7.60 -25.98
CA ASP A 177 38.03 -8.04 -27.17
C ASP A 177 37.18 -8.07 -28.45
N VAL A 178 35.87 -7.79 -28.36
CA VAL A 178 34.97 -7.83 -29.51
C VAL A 178 34.75 -6.43 -30.11
N GLU A 179 35.28 -6.24 -31.32
CA GLU A 179 35.03 -5.07 -32.16
C GLU A 179 33.83 -5.31 -33.08
N GLU A 180 32.63 -5.01 -32.58
CA GLU A 180 31.40 -4.99 -33.38
C GLU A 180 30.95 -3.57 -33.68
N LYS A 181 30.23 -3.42 -34.78
CA LYS A 181 29.64 -2.14 -35.19
C LYS A 181 28.49 -1.75 -34.25
N THR A 182 28.30 -0.45 -34.05
CA THR A 182 27.10 0.08 -33.38
C THR A 182 25.90 -0.02 -34.30
N CYS A 183 24.70 -0.26 -33.75
CA CYS A 183 23.48 -0.33 -34.56
C CYS A 183 22.95 1.06 -34.96
N ILE A 184 23.30 2.09 -34.18
CA ILE A 184 22.84 3.46 -34.39
C ILE A 184 24.06 4.33 -34.67
N SER A 185 23.98 5.16 -35.70
CA SER A 185 24.99 6.17 -36.02
C SER A 185 24.82 7.38 -35.10
N SER A 186 25.87 7.82 -34.41
CA SER A 186 25.84 9.10 -33.69
C SER A 186 27.12 9.91 -33.81
N VAL A 187 26.95 11.22 -33.71
CA VAL A 187 28.03 12.16 -33.40
C VAL A 187 28.28 12.05 -31.90
N ARG A 188 29.48 11.62 -31.51
CA ARG A 188 29.83 11.51 -30.08
C ARG A 188 29.72 12.89 -29.44
N PRO A 189 29.00 13.03 -28.31
CA PRO A 189 29.09 14.26 -27.53
C PRO A 189 30.54 14.45 -27.06
N PRO A 190 31.00 15.71 -26.94
CA PRO A 190 32.36 16.00 -26.48
C PRO A 190 32.59 15.39 -25.09
N ARG A 191 33.74 14.73 -24.90
CA ARG A 191 34.17 14.27 -23.58
C ARG A 191 34.46 15.49 -22.71
N VAL A 192 33.82 15.55 -21.55
CA VAL A 192 34.13 16.56 -20.54
C VAL A 192 34.76 15.84 -19.36
N GLU A 193 35.99 16.21 -19.00
CA GLU A 193 36.65 15.70 -17.80
C GLU A 193 36.02 16.36 -16.57
N THR A 194 35.38 15.55 -15.72
CA THR A 194 34.83 15.98 -14.44
C THR A 194 35.29 15.04 -13.35
N THR A 195 35.55 15.54 -12.16
CA THR A 195 35.85 14.70 -10.98
C THR A 195 34.61 13.88 -10.62
N PRO A 196 34.70 12.54 -10.56
CA PRO A 196 33.57 11.70 -10.15
C PRO A 196 33.17 12.00 -8.70
N GLU A 197 31.88 12.20 -8.45
CA GLU A 197 31.33 12.35 -7.10
C GLU A 197 30.75 11.02 -6.60
N LEU A 198 31.16 10.58 -5.41
CA LEU A 198 30.64 9.34 -4.80
C LEU A 198 29.18 9.46 -4.33
N LYS A 199 28.71 10.69 -4.05
CA LYS A 199 27.37 10.95 -3.53
C LYS A 199 26.24 10.61 -4.51
N ILE A 200 26.56 10.50 -5.81
CA ILE A 200 25.58 10.19 -6.88
C ILE A 200 24.88 8.83 -6.65
N LEU A 201 25.49 7.93 -5.88
CA LEU A 201 24.94 6.61 -5.54
C LEU A 201 24.52 6.48 -4.06
N ASP A 202 24.37 7.58 -3.32
CA ASP A 202 23.79 7.51 -1.97
C ASP A 202 22.29 7.22 -2.07
N VAL A 203 21.93 5.98 -1.74
CA VAL A 203 20.54 5.47 -1.82
C VAL A 203 19.98 5.11 -0.44
N SER A 204 20.59 5.63 0.63
CA SER A 204 20.16 5.41 2.00
C SER A 204 18.70 5.83 2.22
N GLY A 205 18.29 6.94 1.57
CA GLY A 205 16.91 7.41 1.54
C GLY A 205 15.97 6.41 0.87
N LEU A 206 16.35 5.89 -0.31
CA LEU A 206 15.55 4.92 -1.06
C LEU A 206 15.39 3.59 -0.32
N GLN A 207 16.44 3.12 0.37
CA GLN A 207 16.36 1.93 1.21
C GLN A 207 15.36 2.11 2.36
N THR A 208 15.36 3.28 2.99
CA THR A 208 14.39 3.61 4.05
C THR A 208 12.96 3.61 3.50
N VAL A 209 12.72 4.18 2.32
CA VAL A 209 11.40 4.17 1.66
C VAL A 209 10.97 2.75 1.33
N LEU A 210 11.86 1.93 0.76
CA LEU A 210 11.55 0.54 0.41
C LEU A 210 11.19 -0.30 1.64
N GLN A 211 11.89 -0.11 2.76
CA GLN A 211 11.54 -0.75 4.02
C GLN A 211 10.12 -0.37 4.45
N ARG A 212 9.77 0.92 4.41
CA ARG A 212 8.42 1.38 4.75
C ARG A 212 7.35 0.83 3.81
N VAL A 213 7.65 0.70 2.52
CA VAL A 213 6.75 0.06 1.54
C VAL A 213 6.46 -1.40 1.92
N ARG A 214 7.47 -2.16 2.38
CA ARG A 214 7.26 -3.53 2.89
C ARG A 214 6.42 -3.55 4.16
N GLU A 215 6.71 -2.66 5.12
CA GLU A 215 5.95 -2.54 6.36
C GLU A 215 4.46 -2.22 6.09
N VAL A 216 4.18 -1.31 5.16
CA VAL A 216 2.80 -0.97 4.74
C VAL A 216 2.16 -2.13 3.98
N SER A 217 2.90 -2.83 3.12
CA SER A 217 2.38 -4.01 2.41
C SER A 217 1.97 -5.12 3.38
N ALA A 218 2.61 -5.23 4.55
CA ALA A 218 2.22 -6.20 5.58
C ALA A 218 0.81 -5.95 6.14
N LEU A 219 0.30 -4.70 6.06
CA LEU A 219 -1.08 -4.37 6.45
C LEU A 219 -2.12 -5.15 5.65
N ARG A 220 -1.77 -5.61 4.43
CA ARG A 220 -2.62 -6.54 3.67
C ARG A 220 -2.97 -7.74 4.52
N ASN A 221 -2.03 -8.25 5.30
CA ASN A 221 -2.22 -9.41 6.17
C ASN A 221 -2.82 -9.06 7.53
N LEU A 222 -3.52 -7.92 7.64
CA LEU A 222 -4.05 -7.39 8.89
C LEU A 222 -2.98 -7.33 9.99
N THR A 223 -1.74 -7.06 9.58
CA THR A 223 -0.58 -7.03 10.48
C THR A 223 0.12 -5.69 10.34
N ALA A 224 0.26 -4.96 11.45
CA ALA A 224 0.91 -3.67 11.48
C ALA A 224 2.29 -3.77 12.16
N VAL A 225 3.35 -3.62 11.37
CA VAL A 225 4.75 -3.69 11.81
C VAL A 225 5.48 -2.38 11.62
N GLY A 226 6.58 -2.20 12.37
CA GLY A 226 7.50 -1.07 12.19
C GLY A 226 6.81 0.29 12.22
N LYS A 227 7.19 1.18 11.29
CA LYS A 227 6.62 2.52 11.16
C LYS A 227 5.26 2.54 10.48
N ALA A 228 4.87 1.48 9.77
CA ALA A 228 3.52 1.38 9.22
C ALA A 228 2.46 1.46 10.32
N ARG A 229 2.72 0.87 11.51
CA ARG A 229 1.83 0.99 12.67
C ARG A 229 1.60 2.44 13.09
N CYS A 230 2.50 3.37 12.78
CA CYS A 230 2.40 4.75 13.22
C CYS A 230 1.47 5.60 12.36
N THR A 231 1.06 5.11 11.18
CA THR A 231 0.07 5.79 10.34
C THR A 231 -1.34 5.59 10.88
N ARG A 232 -2.27 6.49 10.53
CA ARG A 232 -3.68 6.41 10.95
C ARG A 232 -4.30 5.05 10.59
N PHE A 233 -4.07 4.58 9.37
CA PHE A 233 -4.56 3.27 8.91
C PHE A 233 -3.83 2.11 9.56
N GLY A 234 -2.51 2.19 9.73
CA GLY A 234 -1.75 1.13 10.39
C GLY A 234 -2.08 0.96 11.86
N ARG A 235 -2.37 2.06 12.59
CA ARG A 235 -2.89 2.00 13.97
C ARG A 235 -4.23 1.30 14.04
N MET A 236 -5.12 1.54 13.07
CA MET A 236 -6.41 0.87 13.00
C MET A 236 -6.25 -0.64 12.78
N ILE A 237 -5.43 -1.04 11.81
CA ILE A 237 -5.11 -2.46 11.56
C ILE A 237 -4.44 -3.10 12.79
N TRP A 238 -3.56 -2.37 13.48
CA TRP A 238 -2.97 -2.84 14.74
C TRP A 238 -4.02 -3.10 15.81
N LEU A 239 -4.94 -2.16 16.06
CA LEU A 239 -6.05 -2.36 17.01
C LEU A 239 -6.89 -3.58 16.62
N MET A 240 -7.24 -3.71 15.34
CA MET A 240 -7.96 -4.88 14.83
C MET A 240 -7.19 -6.18 15.10
N SER A 241 -5.88 -6.20 14.87
CA SER A 241 -5.02 -7.39 15.07
C SER A 241 -4.87 -7.78 16.54
N ASN A 242 -5.20 -6.87 17.45
CA ASN A 242 -5.20 -7.12 18.89
C ASN A 242 -6.60 -7.43 19.46
N GLY A 243 -7.62 -7.58 18.60
CA GLY A 243 -8.98 -7.91 19.02
C GLY A 243 -9.88 -6.70 19.27
N ALA A 244 -9.46 -5.47 18.94
CA ALA A 244 -10.30 -4.27 19.03
C ALA A 244 -10.98 -3.92 17.69
N ALA A 245 -11.43 -4.91 16.93
CA ALA A 245 -11.87 -4.70 15.55
C ALA A 245 -13.04 -3.73 15.40
N ALA A 246 -13.97 -3.70 16.36
CA ALA A 246 -15.14 -2.81 16.35
C ALA A 246 -14.76 -1.32 16.37
N LEU A 247 -13.57 -0.96 16.85
CA LEU A 247 -13.05 0.41 16.73
C LEU A 247 -12.78 0.80 15.27
N GLY A 248 -12.51 -0.15 14.39
CA GLY A 248 -12.35 0.11 12.95
C GLY A 248 -13.68 0.14 12.17
N PHE A 249 -14.83 -0.04 12.83
CA PHE A 249 -16.13 -0.02 12.17
C PHE A 249 -16.39 1.35 11.54
N PRO A 250 -16.75 1.46 10.25
CA PRO A 250 -17.01 2.77 9.61
C PRO A 250 -18.12 3.60 10.28
N GLY A 251 -19.05 2.97 11.00
CA GLY A 251 -20.08 3.65 11.79
C GLY A 251 -19.67 3.98 13.24
N ALA A 252 -18.40 3.76 13.62
CA ALA A 252 -17.90 4.14 14.94
C ALA A 252 -17.68 5.65 15.05
N ILE A 253 -18.19 6.25 16.13
CA ILE A 253 -18.06 7.67 16.45
C ILE A 253 -17.43 7.80 17.83
N TYR A 254 -16.48 8.71 18.00
CA TYR A 254 -15.77 8.94 19.26
C TYR A 254 -16.16 10.29 19.84
N ASP A 255 -17.06 10.29 20.81
CA ASP A 255 -17.59 11.53 21.36
C ASP A 255 -16.53 12.28 22.17
N GLY A 256 -16.26 13.53 21.79
CA GLY A 256 -15.26 14.39 22.42
C GLY A 256 -13.80 14.05 22.10
N TRP A 257 -13.52 13.18 21.12
CA TRP A 257 -12.15 12.80 20.75
C TRP A 257 -12.02 12.51 19.26
N GLU A 258 -10.98 13.05 18.61
CA GLU A 258 -10.63 12.64 17.26
C GLU A 258 -9.61 11.49 17.31
N PRO A 259 -9.95 10.30 16.78
CA PRO A 259 -9.07 9.15 16.86
C PRO A 259 -7.83 9.35 15.99
N THR A 260 -6.66 9.00 16.55
CA THR A 260 -5.37 8.96 15.84
C THR A 260 -5.26 7.77 14.87
N PHE A 261 -6.30 6.93 14.80
CA PHE A 261 -6.46 5.82 13.87
C PHE A 261 -7.68 6.04 12.96
N GLY A 262 -7.78 5.27 11.87
CA GLY A 262 -8.87 5.40 10.90
C GLY A 262 -8.44 5.13 9.45
N LEU A 263 -9.39 5.31 8.53
CA LEU A 263 -9.16 5.09 7.09
C LEU A 263 -8.31 6.21 6.47
N PRO A 264 -7.58 5.94 5.37
CA PRO A 264 -6.92 7.00 4.59
C PRO A 264 -7.96 7.97 4.01
N GLU A 265 -7.66 9.27 4.00
CA GLU A 265 -8.62 10.31 3.62
C GLU A 265 -8.76 10.47 2.11
N GLN A 266 -7.66 10.46 1.35
CA GLN A 266 -7.67 10.70 -0.10
C GLN A 266 -6.60 9.90 -0.84
N PRO A 267 -6.83 9.58 -2.13
CA PRO A 267 -5.80 8.99 -2.98
C PRO A 267 -4.63 9.97 -3.12
N PRO A 268 -3.40 9.56 -2.80
CA PRO A 268 -2.23 10.38 -3.04
C PRO A 268 -2.00 10.55 -4.54
N ARG A 269 -1.62 11.76 -4.96
CA ARG A 269 -1.33 12.07 -6.35
C ARG A 269 0.17 11.97 -6.60
N LEU A 270 0.56 11.11 -7.54
CA LEU A 270 1.91 11.04 -8.07
C LEU A 270 2.10 12.10 -9.15
N MET A 271 3.20 12.85 -9.04
CA MET A 271 3.60 13.87 -9.99
C MET A 271 5.01 13.58 -10.49
N GLU A 272 5.21 13.73 -11.79
CA GLU A 272 6.52 13.63 -12.40
C GLU A 272 7.37 14.85 -12.05
N SER A 273 8.68 14.63 -12.00
CA SER A 273 9.65 15.70 -11.82
C SER A 273 9.62 16.67 -12.99
N ARG A 274 9.74 17.97 -12.70
CA ARG A 274 9.74 19.02 -13.71
C ARG A 274 11.12 19.67 -13.80
N PRO A 275 11.74 19.72 -14.99
CA PRO A 275 13.00 20.43 -15.16
C PRO A 275 12.80 21.95 -15.13
N VAL A 276 13.71 22.65 -14.46
CA VAL A 276 13.83 24.10 -14.39
C VAL A 276 15.23 24.47 -14.89
N LEU A 277 15.28 25.26 -15.97
CA LEU A 277 16.52 25.62 -16.66
C LEU A 277 16.92 27.05 -16.28
N GLU A 278 18.07 27.21 -15.66
CA GLU A 278 18.59 28.52 -15.23
C GLU A 278 20.12 28.53 -15.23
N ASN A 279 20.76 29.57 -15.76
CA ASN A 279 22.22 29.79 -15.65
C ASN A 279 23.10 28.57 -16.02
N HIS A 280 22.80 27.87 -17.13
CA HIS A 280 23.47 26.63 -17.54
C HIS A 280 23.35 25.44 -16.56
N VAL A 281 22.33 25.47 -15.71
CA VAL A 281 21.96 24.39 -14.79
C VAL A 281 20.55 23.91 -15.08
N VAL A 282 20.34 22.59 -15.02
CA VAL A 282 19.02 21.94 -15.06
C VAL A 282 18.74 21.40 -13.66
N ARG A 283 17.76 21.99 -12.97
CA ARG A 283 17.26 21.53 -11.66
C ARG A 283 15.92 20.85 -11.83
N TYR A 284 15.51 20.08 -10.83
CA TYR A 284 14.26 19.31 -10.87
C TYR A 284 13.38 19.63 -9.67
N GLU A 285 12.17 20.12 -9.93
CA GLU A 285 11.11 20.13 -8.94
C GLU A 285 10.50 18.74 -8.86
N HIS A 286 10.54 18.10 -7.69
CA HIS A 286 10.03 16.73 -7.54
C HIS A 286 9.38 16.51 -6.17
N GLN A 287 8.48 15.53 -6.10
CA GLN A 287 7.94 15.08 -4.82
C GLN A 287 9.00 14.34 -4.02
N ARG A 288 8.86 14.34 -2.70
CA ARG A 288 9.68 13.46 -1.86
C ARG A 288 9.29 12.01 -2.07
N ALA A 289 10.27 11.11 -1.96
CA ALA A 289 10.07 9.68 -2.19
C ALA A 289 9.05 9.03 -1.23
N GLU A 290 8.76 9.63 -0.06
CA GLU A 290 7.76 9.13 0.88
C GLU A 290 6.34 9.07 0.31
N VAL A 291 6.00 9.85 -0.71
CA VAL A 291 4.68 9.79 -1.37
C VAL A 291 4.36 8.37 -1.89
N VAL A 292 5.38 7.59 -2.23
CA VAL A 292 5.24 6.19 -2.66
C VAL A 292 4.68 5.32 -1.54
N VAL A 293 5.06 5.57 -0.28
CA VAL A 293 4.53 4.84 0.88
C VAL A 293 3.04 5.08 1.02
N ASP A 294 2.60 6.33 0.83
CA ASP A 294 1.19 6.70 0.89
C ASP A 294 0.39 6.04 -0.24
N VAL A 295 0.94 5.99 -1.46
CA VAL A 295 0.32 5.32 -2.61
C VAL A 295 0.10 3.84 -2.32
N VAL A 296 1.12 3.17 -1.79
CA VAL A 296 1.02 1.76 -1.42
C VAL A 296 0.02 1.56 -0.30
N MET A 297 0.00 2.44 0.72
CA MET A 297 -0.97 2.36 1.83
C MET A 297 -2.41 2.49 1.32
N TYR A 298 -2.66 3.43 0.42
CA TYR A 298 -3.96 3.63 -0.20
C TYR A 298 -4.39 2.41 -1.02
N GLN A 299 -3.46 1.79 -1.76
CA GLN A 299 -3.73 0.56 -2.50
C GLN A 299 -4.09 -0.61 -1.57
N VAL A 300 -3.37 -0.77 -0.46
CA VAL A 300 -3.68 -1.81 0.53
C VAL A 300 -5.06 -1.59 1.14
N TRP A 301 -5.41 -0.34 1.47
CA TRP A 301 -6.75 0.00 1.93
C TRP A 301 -7.82 -0.36 0.89
N LYS A 302 -7.60 -0.04 -0.40
CA LYS A 302 -8.52 -0.39 -1.49
C LYS A 302 -8.73 -1.90 -1.61
N GLU A 303 -7.67 -2.70 -1.47
CA GLU A 303 -7.74 -4.17 -1.48
C GLU A 303 -8.53 -4.73 -0.29
N LEU A 304 -8.41 -4.08 0.87
CA LEU A 304 -9.21 -4.38 2.06
C LEU A 304 -10.60 -3.71 2.03
N GLY A 305 -10.98 -3.07 0.91
CA GLY A 305 -12.25 -2.35 0.77
C GLY A 305 -13.48 -3.24 1.01
N HIS A 306 -13.41 -4.54 0.77
CA HIS A 306 -14.48 -5.49 1.08
C HIS A 306 -14.83 -5.59 2.58
N ILE A 307 -13.96 -5.08 3.46
CA ILE A 307 -14.20 -4.99 4.92
C ILE A 307 -14.80 -3.62 5.27
N PHE A 308 -14.29 -2.55 4.65
CA PHE A 308 -14.56 -1.17 5.06
C PHE A 308 -15.61 -0.45 4.20
N SER A 309 -16.17 -1.10 3.19
CA SER A 309 -17.12 -0.49 2.26
C SER A 309 -18.26 -1.46 1.86
N GLY A 310 -19.29 -0.91 1.19
CA GLY A 310 -20.42 -1.69 0.71
C GLY A 310 -21.26 -2.30 1.85
N GLU A 311 -21.75 -3.52 1.64
CA GLU A 311 -22.60 -4.24 2.60
C GLU A 311 -21.91 -4.49 3.94
N ALA A 312 -20.60 -4.79 3.93
CA ALA A 312 -19.83 -5.01 5.16
C ALA A 312 -19.81 -3.77 6.06
N ALA A 313 -19.79 -2.57 5.48
CA ALA A 313 -19.82 -1.33 6.24
C ALA A 313 -21.22 -0.89 6.68
N ALA A 314 -22.28 -1.57 6.23
CA ALA A 314 -23.66 -1.15 6.47
C ALA A 314 -24.12 -1.40 7.91
N SER A 315 -23.52 -2.37 8.61
CA SER A 315 -23.83 -2.65 10.01
C SER A 315 -22.63 -3.21 10.77
N LEU A 316 -22.66 -3.07 12.09
CA LEU A 316 -21.63 -3.63 12.96
C LEU A 316 -21.52 -5.16 12.84
N VAL A 317 -22.66 -5.85 12.69
CA VAL A 317 -22.70 -7.32 12.52
C VAL A 317 -22.03 -7.73 11.22
N ASP A 318 -22.40 -7.08 10.11
CA ASP A 318 -21.86 -7.40 8.78
C ASP A 318 -20.35 -7.10 8.72
N TYR A 319 -19.91 -6.02 9.36
CA TYR A 319 -18.52 -5.63 9.48
C TYR A 319 -17.70 -6.65 10.28
N LEU A 320 -18.12 -6.99 11.51
CA LEU A 320 -17.40 -7.95 12.35
C LEU A 320 -17.33 -9.33 11.69
N ALA A 321 -18.41 -9.76 11.02
CA ALA A 321 -18.42 -10.99 10.24
C ALA A 321 -17.42 -10.95 9.07
N ALA A 322 -17.31 -9.83 8.36
CA ALA A 322 -16.34 -9.65 7.28
C ALA A 322 -14.89 -9.70 7.81
N VAL A 323 -14.60 -9.02 8.92
CA VAL A 323 -13.28 -9.07 9.57
C VAL A 323 -12.95 -10.49 10.04
N ALA A 324 -13.91 -11.20 10.65
CA ALA A 324 -13.71 -12.57 11.12
C ALA A 324 -13.38 -13.54 9.99
N ARG A 325 -14.11 -13.47 8.86
CA ARG A 325 -13.83 -14.27 7.65
C ARG A 325 -12.45 -13.97 7.08
N GLU A 326 -12.05 -12.70 7.11
CA GLU A 326 -10.74 -12.32 6.61
C GLU A 326 -9.59 -12.86 7.48
N TYR A 327 -9.74 -12.84 8.81
CA TYR A 327 -8.78 -13.50 9.70
C TYR A 327 -8.72 -15.01 9.50
N GLU A 328 -9.87 -15.66 9.33
CA GLU A 328 -9.97 -17.10 9.06
C GLU A 328 -9.24 -17.47 7.76
N ARG A 329 -9.49 -16.72 6.68
CA ARG A 329 -8.79 -16.89 5.38
C ARG A 329 -7.27 -16.78 5.50
N ARG A 330 -6.78 -16.05 6.50
CA ARG A 330 -5.37 -15.80 6.77
C ARG A 330 -4.77 -16.70 7.86
N GLY A 331 -5.55 -17.65 8.38
CA GLY A 331 -5.11 -18.61 9.40
C GLY A 331 -5.07 -18.06 10.83
N ALA A 332 -5.61 -16.87 11.09
CA ALA A 332 -5.70 -16.28 12.43
C ALA A 332 -6.96 -16.77 13.17
N ILE A 333 -6.99 -18.08 13.44
CA ILE A 333 -8.19 -18.80 13.93
C ILE A 333 -8.72 -18.21 15.25
N TYR A 334 -7.84 -17.98 16.24
CA TYR A 334 -8.27 -17.50 17.56
C TYR A 334 -8.97 -16.13 17.49
N ILE A 335 -8.40 -15.18 16.75
CA ILE A 335 -9.00 -13.84 16.58
C ILE A 335 -10.31 -13.94 15.81
N SER A 336 -10.38 -14.82 14.80
CA SER A 336 -11.62 -15.07 14.07
C SER A 336 -12.73 -15.57 15.00
N GLU A 337 -12.46 -16.54 15.87
CA GLU A 337 -13.45 -17.07 16.82
C GLU A 337 -13.93 -16.04 17.85
N VAL A 338 -13.02 -15.20 18.34
CA VAL A 338 -13.39 -14.04 19.20
C VAL A 338 -14.38 -13.13 18.47
N LEU A 339 -14.10 -12.80 17.20
CA LEU A 339 -14.97 -11.92 16.42
C LEU A 339 -16.28 -12.59 16.01
N LYS A 340 -16.30 -13.90 15.71
CA LYS A 340 -17.54 -14.66 15.46
C LYS A 340 -18.45 -14.64 16.70
N THR A 341 -17.87 -14.84 17.88
CA THR A 341 -18.60 -14.76 19.15
C THR A 341 -19.19 -13.36 19.36
N ALA A 342 -18.36 -12.31 19.23
CA ALA A 342 -18.82 -10.93 19.32
C ALA A 342 -19.93 -10.62 18.28
N THR A 343 -19.79 -11.12 17.05
CA THR A 343 -20.80 -10.97 15.99
C THR A 343 -22.15 -11.58 16.40
N GLN A 344 -22.15 -12.77 16.99
CA GLN A 344 -23.37 -13.43 17.48
C GLN A 344 -24.04 -12.66 18.61
N GLU A 345 -23.24 -12.14 19.55
CA GLU A 345 -23.75 -11.32 20.66
C GLU A 345 -24.39 -10.02 20.16
N VAL A 346 -23.73 -9.33 19.23
CA VAL A 346 -24.26 -8.11 18.61
C VAL A 346 -25.51 -8.42 17.79
N ALA A 347 -25.54 -9.54 17.06
CA ALA A 347 -26.71 -9.93 16.28
C ALA A 347 -27.93 -10.24 17.17
N LEU A 348 -27.71 -10.85 18.34
CA LEU A 348 -28.76 -11.06 19.33
C LEU A 348 -29.28 -9.73 19.86
N LEU A 349 -28.38 -8.83 20.28
CA LEU A 349 -28.73 -7.48 20.73
C LEU A 349 -29.54 -6.73 19.67
N GLN A 350 -29.11 -6.78 18.41
CA GLN A 350 -29.81 -6.15 17.29
C GLN A 350 -31.27 -6.64 17.17
N LYS A 351 -31.52 -7.95 17.28
CA LYS A 351 -32.88 -8.52 17.23
C LYS A 351 -33.73 -8.07 18.42
N VAL A 352 -33.14 -8.08 19.62
CA VAL A 352 -33.80 -7.63 20.85
C VAL A 352 -34.22 -6.17 20.72
N VAL A 353 -33.29 -5.30 20.29
CA VAL A 353 -33.54 -3.86 20.14
C VAL A 353 -34.61 -3.61 19.08
N ALA A 354 -34.50 -4.25 17.91
CA ALA A 354 -35.48 -4.12 16.84
C ALA A 354 -36.90 -4.50 17.31
N THR A 355 -37.00 -5.47 18.20
CA THR A 355 -38.27 -5.96 18.76
C THR A 355 -38.84 -5.03 19.83
N MET A 356 -37.99 -4.54 20.75
CA MET A 356 -38.42 -3.73 21.89
C MET A 356 -38.62 -2.24 21.56
N TYR A 357 -37.79 -1.70 20.65
CA TYR A 357 -37.72 -0.26 20.39
C TYR A 357 -37.99 0.11 18.92
N GLY A 358 -38.21 -0.90 18.06
CA GLY A 358 -38.45 -0.70 16.63
C GLY A 358 -37.17 -0.71 15.77
N LEU A 359 -37.37 -0.61 14.45
CA LEU A 359 -36.29 -0.75 13.47
C LEU A 359 -35.32 0.45 13.44
N ASP A 360 -35.79 1.63 13.80
CA ASP A 360 -34.99 2.84 13.91
C ASP A 360 -35.01 3.31 15.36
N ALA A 361 -33.97 2.95 16.12
CA ALA A 361 -33.94 3.14 17.57
C ALA A 361 -32.55 3.60 18.03
N VAL A 362 -32.52 4.34 19.13
CA VAL A 362 -31.30 4.66 19.87
C VAL A 362 -31.36 3.92 21.18
N VAL A 363 -30.32 3.13 21.49
CA VAL A 363 -30.27 2.33 22.72
C VAL A 363 -29.00 2.57 23.51
N TRP A 364 -29.15 2.43 24.82
CA TRP A 364 -28.11 2.64 25.81
C TRP A 364 -27.40 1.32 26.15
N PRO A 365 -26.11 1.36 26.55
CA PRO A 365 -25.28 0.17 26.74
C PRO A 365 -25.76 -0.77 27.85
N GLU A 366 -26.55 -0.31 28.82
CA GLU A 366 -27.12 -1.15 29.88
C GLU A 366 -28.03 -2.26 29.33
N LEU A 367 -28.71 -2.02 28.20
CA LEU A 367 -29.50 -3.06 27.53
C LEU A 367 -28.62 -4.18 27.00
N TRP A 368 -27.41 -3.87 26.50
CA TRP A 368 -26.45 -4.90 26.11
C TRP A 368 -26.11 -5.77 27.31
N LEU A 369 -25.74 -5.15 28.43
CA LEU A 369 -25.35 -5.88 29.63
C LEU A 369 -26.50 -6.77 30.15
N ALA A 370 -27.74 -6.27 30.15
CA ALA A 370 -28.93 -7.05 30.51
C ALA A 370 -29.12 -8.25 29.56
N VAL A 371 -29.05 -8.03 28.23
CA VAL A 371 -29.15 -9.11 27.23
C VAL A 371 -28.06 -10.16 27.42
N TRP A 372 -26.85 -9.75 27.77
CA TRP A 372 -25.73 -10.67 27.98
C TRP A 372 -25.91 -11.53 29.24
N ARG A 373 -26.37 -10.95 30.35
CA ARG A 373 -26.66 -11.68 31.59
C ARG A 373 -27.75 -12.73 31.41
N HIS A 374 -28.79 -12.39 30.66
CA HIS A 374 -29.96 -13.26 30.42
C HIS A 374 -29.90 -13.94 29.04
N LYS A 375 -28.70 -14.14 28.49
CA LYS A 375 -28.51 -14.63 27.11
C LYS A 375 -29.31 -15.91 26.81
N GLU A 376 -29.30 -16.87 27.73
CA GLU A 376 -30.01 -18.14 27.55
C GLU A 376 -31.54 -17.96 27.52
N GLU A 377 -32.07 -17.14 28.43
CA GLU A 377 -33.51 -16.83 28.51
C GLU A 377 -33.97 -16.04 27.28
N VAL A 378 -33.18 -15.04 26.87
CA VAL A 378 -33.45 -14.25 25.66
C VAL A 378 -33.45 -15.15 24.41
N LEU A 379 -32.50 -16.07 24.28
CA LEU A 379 -32.45 -17.01 23.16
C LEU A 379 -33.66 -17.95 23.14
N LYS A 380 -34.06 -18.47 24.30
CA LYS A 380 -35.19 -19.40 24.44
C LYS A 380 -36.54 -18.75 24.10
N HIS A 381 -36.70 -17.48 24.45
CA HIS A 381 -37.96 -16.74 24.33
C HIS A 381 -37.94 -15.69 23.22
N LEU A 382 -37.01 -15.80 22.26
CA LEU A 382 -36.83 -14.79 21.22
C LEU A 382 -38.07 -14.65 20.31
N GLU A 383 -38.79 -15.75 20.08
CA GLU A 383 -39.98 -15.80 19.21
C GLU A 383 -41.26 -15.32 19.90
N ASP A 384 -41.49 -15.74 21.15
CA ASP A 384 -42.67 -15.39 21.94
C ASP A 384 -42.53 -14.03 22.65
N LYS A 385 -41.31 -13.46 22.65
CA LYS A 385 -40.94 -12.16 23.21
C LYS A 385 -41.16 -12.08 24.73
N SER A 386 -41.28 -13.20 25.43
CA SER A 386 -41.49 -13.18 26.89
C SER A 386 -40.25 -12.78 27.69
N TYR A 387 -39.09 -12.63 27.03
CA TYR A 387 -37.87 -12.12 27.66
C TYR A 387 -37.94 -10.62 28.03
N VAL A 388 -38.91 -9.87 27.49
CA VAL A 388 -39.00 -8.40 27.66
C VAL A 388 -39.17 -8.01 29.13
N ASP A 389 -39.95 -8.77 29.90
CA ASP A 389 -40.18 -8.49 31.31
C ASP A 389 -38.90 -8.75 32.13
N VAL A 390 -38.21 -9.85 31.86
CA VAL A 390 -36.92 -10.19 32.48
C VAL A 390 -35.86 -9.12 32.22
N LEU A 391 -35.76 -8.64 30.98
CA LEU A 391 -34.82 -7.57 30.65
C LEU A 391 -35.19 -6.27 31.34
N SER A 392 -36.48 -5.92 31.36
CA SER A 392 -36.99 -4.73 32.04
C SER A 392 -36.59 -4.67 33.51
N GLU A 393 -36.67 -5.80 34.22
CA GLU A 393 -36.24 -5.93 35.63
C GLU A 393 -34.71 -5.80 35.79
N SER A 394 -33.94 -6.36 34.85
CA SER A 394 -32.47 -6.37 34.88
C SER A 394 -31.82 -5.02 34.51
N LEU A 395 -32.53 -4.17 33.76
CA LEU A 395 -32.00 -2.89 33.25
C LEU A 395 -31.54 -1.93 34.36
N ALA A 396 -32.25 -1.86 35.48
CA ALA A 396 -31.89 -0.95 36.57
C ALA A 396 -30.55 -1.33 37.22
N GLU A 397 -30.31 -2.63 37.41
CA GLU A 397 -29.05 -3.14 37.94
C GLU A 397 -27.91 -2.99 36.91
N ALA A 398 -28.19 -3.31 35.64
CA ALA A 398 -27.23 -3.16 34.56
C ALA A 398 -26.78 -1.70 34.39
N LYS A 399 -27.71 -0.74 34.52
CA LYS A 399 -27.38 0.69 34.48
C LYS A 399 -26.43 1.08 35.60
N LYS A 400 -26.73 0.65 36.84
CA LYS A 400 -25.88 0.93 38.00
C LYS A 400 -24.46 0.37 37.81
N GLU A 401 -24.33 -0.86 37.31
CA GLU A 401 -23.02 -1.47 37.04
C GLU A 401 -22.23 -0.72 35.98
N VAL A 402 -22.87 -0.35 34.86
CA VAL A 402 -22.21 0.42 33.78
C VAL A 402 -21.73 1.79 34.30
N GLU A 403 -22.53 2.48 35.11
CA GLU A 403 -22.17 3.76 35.72
C GLU A 403 -21.03 3.63 36.73
N GLU A 404 -21.06 2.62 37.59
CA GLU A 404 -20.00 2.33 38.56
C GLU A 404 -18.68 2.01 37.85
N GLU A 405 -18.73 1.20 36.79
CA GLU A 405 -17.56 0.83 35.99
C GLU A 405 -16.99 2.04 35.24
N ARG A 406 -17.84 2.89 34.65
CA ARG A 406 -17.40 4.15 34.02
C ARG A 406 -16.74 5.07 35.02
N ARG A 407 -17.30 5.23 36.22
CA ARG A 407 -16.69 6.03 37.29
C ARG A 407 -15.34 5.46 37.69
N ARG A 408 -15.25 4.13 37.86
CA ARG A 408 -13.98 3.44 38.14
C ARG A 408 -12.93 3.72 37.08
N LEU A 409 -13.28 3.63 35.79
CA LEU A 409 -12.37 3.90 34.67
C LEU A 409 -11.99 5.38 34.56
N ALA A 410 -12.90 6.29 34.91
CA ALA A 410 -12.62 7.71 34.96
C ALA A 410 -11.57 8.05 36.04
N GLU A 411 -11.73 7.48 37.24
CA GLU A 411 -10.88 7.72 38.43
C GLU A 411 -9.54 6.97 38.38
N ARG A 412 -9.57 5.67 38.10
CA ARG A 412 -8.41 4.76 38.22
C ARG A 412 -7.73 4.47 36.88
N GLY A 413 -8.35 4.88 35.77
CA GLY A 413 -7.85 4.59 34.43
C GLY A 413 -8.09 3.15 33.97
N VAL A 414 -7.50 2.81 32.83
CA VAL A 414 -7.62 1.49 32.21
C VAL A 414 -6.53 0.56 32.75
N ASP A 415 -6.93 -0.58 33.29
CA ASP A 415 -6.03 -1.63 33.76
C ASP A 415 -5.97 -2.82 32.79
N GLN A 416 -5.13 -3.81 33.13
CA GLN A 416 -4.91 -4.99 32.27
C GLN A 416 -6.17 -5.86 32.13
N ARG A 417 -6.98 -5.96 33.18
CA ARG A 417 -8.22 -6.75 33.17
C ARG A 417 -9.23 -6.11 32.23
N THR A 418 -9.39 -4.80 32.34
CA THR A 418 -10.26 -3.98 31.50
C THR A 418 -9.86 -4.09 30.03
N ALA A 419 -8.58 -3.89 29.74
CA ALA A 419 -8.07 -4.00 28.37
C ALA A 419 -8.29 -5.42 27.81
N ARG A 420 -7.96 -6.47 28.56
CA ARG A 420 -8.18 -7.86 28.11
C ARG A 420 -9.65 -8.15 27.83
N ASN A 421 -10.55 -7.74 28.71
CA ASN A 421 -11.99 -7.93 28.50
C ASN A 421 -12.46 -7.19 27.25
N PHE A 422 -12.06 -5.93 27.07
CA PHE A 422 -12.40 -5.15 25.88
C PHE A 422 -11.96 -5.83 24.57
N LEU A 423 -10.72 -6.34 24.54
CA LEU A 423 -10.17 -7.06 23.39
C LEU A 423 -10.84 -8.43 23.17
N ALA A 424 -11.22 -9.13 24.25
CA ALA A 424 -11.91 -10.42 24.18
C ALA A 424 -13.35 -10.32 23.61
N HIS A 425 -13.93 -9.12 23.59
CA HIS A 425 -15.24 -8.86 23.00
C HIS A 425 -15.15 -8.08 21.68
N GLY A 426 -14.05 -8.19 20.94
CA GLY A 426 -13.93 -7.59 19.62
C GLY A 426 -13.84 -6.06 19.64
N GLY A 427 -13.54 -5.44 20.79
CA GLY A 427 -13.55 -3.99 20.97
C GLY A 427 -14.92 -3.42 21.36
N LEU A 428 -15.76 -4.25 21.97
CA LEU A 428 -17.10 -3.88 22.42
C LEU A 428 -17.18 -4.05 23.93
N SER A 429 -17.61 -3.00 24.62
CA SER A 429 -17.84 -3.03 26.06
C SER A 429 -18.87 -1.97 26.44
N PRO A 430 -19.90 -2.33 27.23
CA PRO A 430 -20.91 -1.38 27.70
C PRO A 430 -20.32 -0.13 28.38
N ALA A 431 -19.21 -0.28 29.11
CA ALA A 431 -18.56 0.84 29.80
C ALA A 431 -17.99 1.88 28.82
N PHE A 432 -17.54 1.47 27.63
CA PHE A 432 -16.91 2.34 26.63
C PHE A 432 -17.90 2.89 25.58
N ILE A 433 -19.11 2.34 25.49
CA ILE A 433 -20.12 2.72 24.50
C ILE A 433 -21.11 3.67 25.16
N LYS A 434 -21.28 4.89 24.64
CA LYS A 434 -22.32 5.83 25.07
C LYS A 434 -23.70 5.40 24.60
N ARG A 435 -23.85 5.04 23.32
CA ARG A 435 -25.11 4.57 22.73
C ARG A 435 -24.88 3.82 21.42
N LEU A 436 -25.87 3.06 21.01
CA LEU A 436 -25.96 2.41 19.70
C LEU A 436 -27.13 3.01 18.92
N GLU A 437 -26.94 3.23 17.63
CA GLU A 437 -28.00 3.74 16.75
C GLU A 437 -28.33 2.68 15.71
N LEU A 438 -29.59 2.25 15.70
CA LEU A 438 -30.12 1.33 14.71
C LEU A 438 -30.74 2.10 13.55
N LYS A 439 -30.59 1.53 12.36
CA LYS A 439 -31.27 1.96 11.16
C LYS A 439 -31.75 0.73 10.40
N ASN A 440 -33.04 0.67 10.05
CA ASN A 440 -33.64 -0.49 9.37
C ASN A 440 -33.38 -1.83 10.09
N GLY A 441 -33.41 -1.82 11.42
CA GLY A 441 -33.19 -3.00 12.26
C GLY A 441 -31.73 -3.46 12.31
N LYS A 442 -30.77 -2.66 11.84
CA LYS A 442 -29.33 -2.94 11.88
C LYS A 442 -28.60 -1.90 12.73
N ILE A 443 -27.61 -2.32 13.53
CA ILE A 443 -26.75 -1.37 14.27
C ILE A 443 -25.84 -0.67 13.26
N ALA A 444 -26.23 0.56 12.91
CA ALA A 444 -25.57 1.37 11.89
C ALA A 444 -24.47 2.25 12.50
N ARG A 445 -24.57 2.62 13.78
CA ARG A 445 -23.55 3.41 14.48
C ARG A 445 -23.32 2.95 15.90
N VAL A 446 -22.06 3.08 16.32
CA VAL A 446 -21.62 2.87 17.71
C VAL A 446 -20.98 4.17 18.18
N VAL A 447 -21.60 4.83 19.15
CA VAL A 447 -21.04 6.06 19.74
C VAL A 447 -20.25 5.65 20.98
N TYR A 448 -18.94 5.75 20.91
CA TYR A 448 -18.02 5.50 22.00
C TYR A 448 -17.80 6.74 22.87
N ASP A 449 -17.45 6.54 24.14
CA ASP A 449 -16.86 7.57 24.98
C ASP A 449 -15.41 7.81 24.54
N GLY A 450 -15.17 8.92 23.85
CA GLY A 450 -13.87 9.22 23.26
C GLY A 450 -12.75 9.32 24.29
N GLY A 451 -13.02 9.89 25.47
CA GLY A 451 -12.03 10.03 26.54
C GLY A 451 -11.62 8.67 27.15
N LEU A 452 -12.57 7.74 27.32
CA LEU A 452 -12.25 6.39 27.77
C LEU A 452 -11.50 5.59 26.71
N VAL A 453 -11.92 5.67 25.45
CA VAL A 453 -11.22 4.99 24.34
C VAL A 453 -9.80 5.54 24.17
N GLU A 454 -9.60 6.85 24.27
CA GLU A 454 -8.26 7.45 24.21
C GLU A 454 -7.34 6.89 25.31
N LYS A 455 -7.84 6.81 26.56
CA LYS A 455 -7.10 6.20 27.68
C LYS A 455 -6.73 4.75 27.40
N LEU A 456 -7.66 3.97 26.84
CA LEU A 456 -7.41 2.57 26.45
C LEU A 456 -6.35 2.47 25.36
N VAL A 457 -6.42 3.29 24.31
CA VAL A 457 -5.45 3.28 23.21
C VAL A 457 -4.07 3.65 23.73
N LYS A 458 -3.94 4.71 24.54
CA LYS A 458 -2.67 5.07 25.18
C LYS A 458 -2.11 3.95 26.07
N TYR A 459 -2.99 3.26 26.80
CA TYR A 459 -2.59 2.11 27.62
C TYR A 459 -2.03 0.96 26.77
N LEU A 460 -2.67 0.64 25.65
CA LEU A 460 -2.21 -0.41 24.72
C LEU A 460 -0.90 0.01 24.03
N GLU A 461 -0.77 1.28 23.64
CA GLU A 461 0.43 1.83 23.00
C GLU A 461 1.64 1.84 23.94
N GLY A 462 1.45 2.11 25.24
CA GLY A 462 2.52 2.07 26.25
C GLY A 462 3.17 0.69 26.44
N ARG A 463 2.61 -0.38 25.84
CA ARG A 463 3.13 -1.75 25.91
C ARG A 463 3.89 -2.19 24.66
N VAL A 464 4.05 -1.30 23.69
CA VAL A 464 4.77 -1.58 22.44
C VAL A 464 5.83 -0.50 22.20
N PRO A 465 6.85 -0.75 21.34
CA PRO A 465 7.86 0.27 21.02
C PRO A 465 7.21 1.58 20.58
N ALA A 466 7.78 2.73 20.90
CA ALA A 466 7.20 4.01 20.52
C ALA A 466 7.12 4.18 18.99
N CYS A 467 6.05 4.85 18.57
CA CYS A 467 6.04 5.67 17.37
C CYS A 467 6.62 7.04 17.73
#